data_AF-A0A2S0JLZ4-F1
#
_entry.id   AF-A0A2S0JLZ4-F1
#
_cell.length_a   1.000
_cell.length_b   1.000
_cell.length_c   1.000
_cell.angle_alpha   90.00
_cell.angle_beta   90.00
_cell.angle_gamma   90.00
#
_symmetry.space_group_name_H-M   'P 1'
#
loop_
_entity.id
_entity.type
_entity.pdbx_description
1 polymer ?
#
loop_
_entity_poly.entity_id
_entity_poly.type
_entity_poly.pdbx_seq_one_letter_code
_entity_poly.pdbx_strand_id
1 'polypeptide(L)'
;MLKGQIAVTKENLLQWIEDYSWMIESIEEARQPVAKIDNNSYIGAKTAMYGIEATLPRASGGTSDPVFIEVQRRVYTSNKRIREYEIKVSEVQKRIPLVQSDREVEVLHRLLDGDSMRGIGKHMKLSSTTIFRVRNNILNQMIK
;
A
#
# COMPACT_ATOMS: atom_id res chain seq x y z
N MET A 1 0.80 -20.21 -11.10
CA MET A 1 0.31 -20.34 -9.71
C MET A 1 -0.89 -19.43 -9.55
N LEU A 2 -2.06 -20.01 -9.33
CA LEU A 2 -3.31 -19.26 -9.15
C LEU A 2 -3.16 -18.41 -7.89
N LYS A 3 -3.02 -17.09 -8.07
CA LYS A 3 -3.12 -16.12 -6.97
C LYS A 3 -4.49 -16.36 -6.34
N GLY A 4 -4.53 -16.93 -5.14
CA GLY A 4 -5.77 -17.05 -4.38
C GLY A 4 -6.43 -15.68 -4.37
N GLN A 5 -7.61 -15.58 -4.99
CA GLN A 5 -8.39 -14.35 -4.99
C GLN A 5 -8.66 -14.03 -3.53
N ILE A 6 -7.98 -13.02 -3.00
CA ILE A 6 -8.32 -12.48 -1.69
C ILE A 6 -9.73 -11.95 -1.84
N ALA A 7 -10.68 -12.53 -1.11
CA ALA A 7 -12.05 -12.04 -1.10
C ALA A 7 -12.03 -10.62 -0.52
N VAL A 8 -12.19 -9.63 -1.39
CA VAL A 8 -12.17 -8.23 -0.99
C VAL A 8 -13.55 -7.84 -0.49
N THR A 9 -13.69 -7.79 0.84
CA THR A 9 -14.89 -7.28 1.50
C THR A 9 -14.83 -5.75 1.61
N LYS A 10 -15.98 -5.12 1.91
CA LYS A 10 -16.06 -3.66 2.10
C LYS A 10 -15.16 -3.17 3.21
N GLU A 11 -15.13 -3.91 4.31
CA GLU A 11 -14.36 -3.58 5.51
C GLU A 11 -12.86 -3.69 5.22
N ASN A 12 -12.44 -4.76 4.54
CA ASN A 12 -11.06 -4.95 4.14
C ASN A 12 -10.59 -3.84 3.20
N LEU A 13 -11.41 -3.47 2.21
CA LEU A 13 -11.07 -2.42 1.25
C LEU A 13 -10.95 -1.05 1.92
N LEU A 14 -11.88 -0.71 2.82
CA LEU A 14 -11.81 0.53 3.59
C LEU A 14 -10.52 0.61 4.39
N GLN A 15 -10.18 -0.47 5.10
CA GLN A 15 -8.94 -0.56 5.86
C GLN A 15 -7.73 -0.38 4.96
N TRP A 16 -7.70 -1.02 3.78
CA TRP A 16 -6.57 -0.90 2.86
C TRP A 16 -6.42 0.49 2.24
N ILE A 17 -7.51 1.24 2.06
CA ILE A 17 -7.47 2.63 1.59
C ILE A 17 -6.93 3.55 2.68
N GLU A 18 -7.40 3.41 3.92
CA GLU A 18 -6.90 4.20 5.05
C GLU A 18 -5.42 3.88 5.34
N ASP A 19 -5.04 2.62 5.17
CA ASP A 19 -3.67 2.17 5.37
C ASP A 19 -2.73 2.44 4.18
N TYR A 20 -3.27 2.95 3.07
CA TYR A 20 -2.56 3.00 1.79
C TYR A 20 -1.28 3.82 1.86
N SER A 21 -1.35 5.02 2.45
CA SER A 21 -0.24 5.97 2.56
C SER A 21 0.97 5.35 3.29
N TRP A 22 0.75 4.81 4.51
CA TRP A 22 1.82 4.20 5.29
C TRP A 22 2.29 2.86 4.73
N MET A 23 1.41 2.10 4.06
CA MET A 23 1.82 0.87 3.36
C MET A 23 2.78 1.17 2.22
N ILE A 24 2.55 2.25 1.45
CA ILE A 24 3.49 2.69 0.42
C ILE A 24 4.81 3.13 1.06
N GLU A 25 4.78 3.97 2.09
CA GLU A 25 5.99 4.43 2.78
C GLU A 25 6.82 3.24 3.30
N SER A 26 6.15 2.24 3.89
CA SER A 26 6.81 1.01 4.37
C SER A 26 7.41 0.17 3.25
N ILE A 27 6.75 0.10 2.08
CA ILE A 27 7.27 -0.59 0.90
C ILE A 27 8.46 0.17 0.33
N GLU A 28 8.40 1.51 0.29
CA GLU A 28 9.49 2.37 -0.17
C GLU A 28 10.71 2.24 0.75
N GLU A 29 10.54 2.35 2.06
CA GLU A 29 11.60 2.16 3.05
C GLU A 29 12.27 0.78 2.91
N ALA A 30 11.48 -0.28 2.75
CA ALA A 30 12.00 -1.63 2.54
C ALA A 30 12.73 -1.82 1.21
N ARG A 31 12.41 -0.99 0.20
CA ARG A 31 13.01 -1.03 -1.14
C ARG A 31 14.19 -0.09 -1.31
N GLN A 32 14.40 0.86 -0.39
CA GLN A 32 15.58 1.72 -0.39
C GLN A 32 16.82 0.81 -0.38
N PRO A 33 17.65 0.80 -1.44
CA PRO A 33 18.97 0.21 -1.31
C PRO A 33 19.67 0.98 -0.19
N VAL A 34 20.52 0.31 0.59
CA VAL A 34 21.28 0.88 1.73
C VAL A 34 22.26 2.02 1.32
N ALA A 35 22.07 2.60 0.14
CA ALA A 35 22.76 3.77 -0.36
C ALA A 35 21.75 4.63 -1.14
N LYS A 36 21.15 5.64 -0.49
CA LYS A 36 21.45 7.05 -0.79
C LYS A 36 20.66 8.04 0.08
N ILE A 37 21.42 9.02 0.57
CA ILE A 37 21.07 10.16 1.41
C ILE A 37 20.96 11.33 0.44
N ASP A 38 19.85 11.50 -0.27
CA ASP A 38 19.80 12.56 -1.28
C ASP A 38 18.35 13.00 -1.60
N ASN A 39 17.88 13.94 -0.79
CA ASN A 39 16.87 14.96 -1.00
C ASN A 39 16.18 15.09 -2.37
N ASN A 40 14.84 15.14 -2.31
CA ASN A 40 13.93 15.94 -3.14
C ASN A 40 13.81 15.59 -4.63
N SER A 41 12.66 15.00 -5.03
CA SER A 41 11.81 15.43 -6.16
C SER A 41 11.01 14.28 -6.82
N TYR A 42 9.68 14.47 -6.79
CA TYR A 42 8.68 14.09 -7.81
C TYR A 42 8.15 12.64 -7.91
N ILE A 43 6.88 12.53 -7.49
CA ILE A 43 5.72 12.27 -8.36
C ILE A 43 6.00 11.38 -9.57
N GLY A 44 5.49 10.16 -9.49
CA GLY A 44 4.94 9.46 -10.66
C GLY A 44 5.97 8.95 -11.67
N ALA A 45 6.75 7.92 -11.33
CA ALA A 45 7.34 7.07 -12.35
C ALA A 45 7.76 5.71 -11.80
N LYS A 46 7.14 4.67 -12.38
CA LYS A 46 7.70 3.35 -12.67
C LYS A 46 7.76 2.39 -11.49
N THR A 47 6.81 1.45 -11.49
CA THR A 47 7.09 0.07 -11.88
C THR A 47 8.55 -0.37 -11.78
N ALA A 48 9.11 -0.35 -10.57
CA ALA A 48 10.37 -1.03 -10.27
C ALA A 48 10.02 -2.50 -10.06
N MET A 49 9.83 -3.21 -11.18
CA MET A 49 10.01 -4.65 -11.27
C MET A 49 11.47 -4.94 -10.90
N TYR A 50 11.77 -5.22 -9.64
CA TYR A 50 13.04 -5.85 -9.29
C TYR A 50 12.77 -6.93 -8.25
N GLY A 51 13.11 -8.16 -8.63
CA GLY A 51 12.76 -9.37 -7.92
C GLY A 51 13.36 -9.44 -6.52
N ILE A 52 12.53 -9.96 -5.61
CA ILE A 52 12.83 -10.36 -4.23
C ILE A 52 14.09 -11.25 -4.11
N GLU A 53 14.59 -11.78 -5.24
CA GLU A 53 15.80 -12.59 -5.34
C GLU A 53 17.12 -11.80 -5.22
N ALA A 54 17.10 -10.47 -5.34
CA ALA A 54 18.32 -9.66 -5.34
C ALA A 54 18.77 -9.18 -3.93
N THR A 55 17.85 -9.13 -2.96
CA THR A 55 18.14 -8.61 -1.61
C THR A 55 18.40 -9.70 -0.57
N LEU A 56 18.11 -10.96 -0.89
CA LEU A 56 18.45 -12.07 -0.01
C LEU A 56 19.93 -12.45 -0.15
N PRO A 57 20.71 -12.51 0.95
CA PRO A 57 22.06 -13.06 0.91
C PRO A 57 21.98 -14.49 0.37
N ARG A 58 22.67 -14.78 -0.73
CA ARG A 58 22.82 -16.15 -1.23
C ARG A 58 23.49 -16.97 -0.13
N ALA A 59 22.75 -17.88 0.50
CA ALA A 59 23.27 -18.73 1.55
C ALA A 59 24.37 -19.63 0.98
N SER A 60 25.62 -19.33 1.30
CA SER A 60 26.77 -20.18 1.07
C SER A 60 27.38 -20.51 2.43
N GLY A 61 27.12 -21.73 2.93
CA GLY A 61 27.87 -22.33 4.04
C GLY A 61 27.12 -22.50 5.38
N GLY A 62 27.09 -23.75 5.86
CA GLY A 62 27.10 -24.19 7.28
C GLY A 62 26.15 -23.52 8.28
N THR A 63 24.95 -24.07 8.43
CA THR A 63 23.96 -23.71 9.47
C THR A 63 24.41 -24.15 10.87
N SER A 64 24.99 -23.25 11.66
CA SER A 64 25.17 -23.43 13.12
C SER A 64 25.23 -22.13 13.93
N ASP A 65 25.10 -20.96 13.30
CA ASP A 65 25.11 -19.67 14.01
C ASP A 65 23.67 -19.22 14.37
N PRO A 66 23.29 -19.18 15.66
CA PRO A 66 21.99 -18.69 16.10
C PRO A 66 21.70 -17.25 15.66
N VAL A 67 22.72 -16.41 15.50
CA VAL A 67 22.58 -15.01 15.06
C VAL A 67 22.16 -14.98 13.59
N PHE A 68 22.77 -15.80 12.75
CA PHE A 68 22.40 -15.91 11.33
C PHE A 68 20.95 -16.41 11.13
N ILE A 69 20.51 -17.37 11.94
CA ILE A 69 19.13 -17.89 11.90
C ILE A 69 18.12 -16.79 12.29
N GLU A 70 18.42 -16.00 13.34
CA GLU A 70 17.57 -14.88 13.76
C GLU A 70 17.52 -13.76 12.72
N VAL A 71 18.66 -13.45 12.07
CA VAL A 71 18.72 -12.49 10.96
C VAL A 71 17.87 -12.99 9.78
N GLN A 72 18.02 -14.25 9.37
CA GLN A 72 17.18 -14.83 8.33
C GLN A 72 15.69 -14.76 8.71
N ARG A 73 15.32 -15.15 9.93
CA ARG A 73 13.93 -15.09 10.40
C ARG A 73 13.36 -13.68 10.30
N ARG A 74 14.12 -12.66 10.73
CA ARG A 74 13.73 -11.24 10.63
C ARG A 74 13.52 -10.82 9.19
N VAL A 75 14.48 -11.13 8.32
CA VAL A 75 14.41 -10.82 6.88
C VAL A 75 13.20 -11.50 6.23
N TYR A 76 13.00 -12.81 6.44
CA TYR A 76 11.85 -13.52 5.89
C TYR A 76 10.50 -13.00 6.41
N THR A 77 10.39 -12.69 7.70
CA THR A 77 9.14 -12.21 8.30
C THR A 77 8.79 -10.81 7.80
N SER A 78 9.77 -9.90 7.75
CA SER A 78 9.59 -8.56 7.19
C SER A 78 9.23 -8.63 5.71
N ASN A 79 9.95 -9.44 4.92
CA ASN A 79 9.69 -9.62 3.49
C ASN A 79 8.30 -10.19 3.21
N LYS A 80 7.80 -11.10 4.06
CA LYS A 80 6.44 -11.62 3.94
C LYS A 80 5.39 -10.52 4.14
N ARG A 81 5.55 -9.66 5.17
CA ARG A 81 4.64 -8.53 5.43
C ARG A 81 4.66 -7.51 4.30
N ILE A 82 5.86 -7.15 3.81
CA ILE A 82 6.02 -6.24 2.66
C ILE A 82 5.28 -6.80 1.44
N ARG A 83 5.43 -8.09 1.15
CA ARG A 83 4.72 -8.75 0.06
C ARG A 83 3.20 -8.73 0.24
N GLU A 84 2.70 -8.85 1.47
CA GLU A 84 1.27 -8.71 1.78
C GLU A 84 0.79 -7.27 1.51
N TYR A 85 1.57 -6.25 1.88
CA TYR A 85 1.26 -4.85 1.57
C TYR A 85 1.24 -4.59 0.06
N GLU A 86 2.22 -5.11 -0.69
CA GLU A 86 2.25 -5.00 -2.15
C GLU A 86 0.99 -5.58 -2.81
N ILE A 87 0.52 -6.73 -2.32
CA ILE A 87 -0.72 -7.33 -2.82
C ILE A 87 -1.92 -6.42 -2.52
N LYS A 88 -2.06 -5.93 -1.29
CA LYS A 88 -3.15 -5.02 -0.89
C LYS A 88 -3.15 -3.74 -1.73
N VAL A 89 -1.99 -3.08 -1.84
CA VAL A 89 -1.81 -1.86 -2.65
C VAL A 89 -2.16 -2.14 -4.11
N SER A 90 -1.73 -3.28 -4.67
CA SER A 90 -2.06 -3.65 -6.06
C SER A 90 -3.55 -3.86 -6.28
N GLU A 91 -4.28 -4.40 -5.29
CA GLU A 91 -5.73 -4.57 -5.37
C GLU A 91 -6.47 -3.24 -5.31
N VAL A 92 -6.04 -2.31 -4.45
CA VAL A 92 -6.57 -0.95 -4.40
C VAL A 92 -6.33 -0.22 -5.72
N GLN A 93 -5.10 -0.23 -6.24
CA GLN A 93 -4.72 0.45 -7.48
C GLN A 93 -5.54 0.01 -8.70
N LYS A 94 -5.80 -1.29 -8.86
CA LYS A 94 -6.64 -1.81 -9.95
C LYS A 94 -8.06 -1.27 -9.94
N ARG A 95 -8.56 -0.85 -8.77
CA ARG A 95 -9.94 -0.40 -8.56
C ARG A 95 -10.10 1.11 -8.60
N ILE A 96 -9.00 1.88 -8.52
CA ILE A 96 -9.03 3.35 -8.64
C ILE A 96 -9.76 3.80 -9.92
N PRO A 97 -9.53 3.21 -11.11
CA PRO A 97 -10.20 3.65 -12.33
C PRO A 97 -11.71 3.38 -12.37
N LEU A 98 -12.26 2.59 -11.43
CA LEU A 98 -13.70 2.32 -11.36
C LEU A 98 -14.48 3.53 -10.82
N VAL A 99 -13.79 4.44 -10.12
CA VAL A 99 -14.39 5.67 -9.60
C VAL A 99 -14.36 6.73 -10.68
N GLN A 100 -15.53 7.08 -11.21
CA GLN A 100 -15.64 7.97 -12.40
C GLN A 100 -16.05 9.40 -12.05
N SER A 101 -16.63 9.64 -10.87
CA SER A 101 -17.11 10.98 -10.51
C SER A 101 -15.95 11.85 -10.02
N ASP A 102 -15.73 13.00 -10.66
CA ASP A 102 -14.63 13.94 -10.32
C ASP A 102 -14.52 14.24 -8.82
N ARG A 103 -15.67 14.42 -8.17
CA ARG A 103 -15.73 14.71 -6.73
C ARG A 103 -15.34 13.51 -5.87
N GLU A 104 -15.73 12.31 -6.30
CA GLU A 104 -15.38 11.06 -5.62
C GLU A 104 -13.91 10.71 -5.83
N VAL A 105 -13.36 10.99 -7.03
CA VAL A 105 -11.96 10.85 -7.37
C VAL A 105 -11.07 11.73 -6.49
N GLU A 106 -11.40 13.02 -6.33
CA GLU A 106 -10.65 13.92 -5.45
C GLU A 106 -10.68 13.45 -3.99
N VAL A 107 -11.84 12.98 -3.51
CA VAL A 107 -11.95 12.43 -2.15
C VAL A 107 -11.16 11.13 -2.00
N LEU A 108 -11.16 10.27 -3.00
CA LEU A 108 -10.37 9.04 -3.01
C LEU A 108 -8.87 9.35 -2.98
N HIS A 109 -8.39 10.28 -3.80
CA HIS A 109 -6.97 10.67 -3.80
C HIS A 109 -6.51 11.14 -2.43
N ARG A 110 -7.28 12.02 -1.78
CA ARG A 110 -6.95 12.48 -0.42
C ARG A 110 -6.97 11.37 0.62
N LEU A 111 -7.90 10.42 0.51
CA LEU A 111 -7.92 9.25 1.39
C LEU A 111 -6.66 8.40 1.19
N LEU A 112 -6.21 8.22 -0.06
CA LEU A 112 -4.98 7.49 -0.38
C LEU A 112 -3.73 8.23 0.10
N ASP A 113 -3.74 9.57 0.10
CA ASP A 113 -2.66 10.39 0.66
C ASP A 113 -2.60 10.31 2.20
N GLY A 114 -3.66 9.81 2.85
CA GLY A 114 -3.75 9.65 4.31
C GLY A 114 -4.47 10.81 5.02
N ASP A 115 -5.17 11.69 4.29
CA ASP A 115 -5.95 12.76 4.91
C ASP A 115 -7.12 12.19 5.72
N SER A 116 -7.29 12.71 6.94
CA SER A 116 -8.47 12.36 7.75
C SER A 116 -9.77 12.82 7.08
N MET A 117 -10.86 12.05 7.25
CA MET A 117 -12.19 12.41 6.71
C MET A 117 -12.65 13.82 7.10
N ARG A 118 -12.29 14.27 8.31
CA ARG A 118 -12.59 15.62 8.79
C ARG A 118 -11.77 16.68 8.05
N GLY A 119 -10.50 16.40 7.76
CA GLY A 119 -9.62 17.24 6.94
C GLY A 119 -10.17 17.40 5.52
N ILE A 120 -10.49 16.27 4.87
CA ILE A 120 -11.11 16.24 3.53
C ILE A 120 -12.40 17.05 3.51
N GLY A 121 -13.24 16.89 4.53
CA GLY A 121 -14.48 17.64 4.66
C GLY A 121 -14.31 19.14 4.73
N LYS A 122 -13.34 19.59 5.53
CA LYS A 122 -13.01 21.01 5.63
C LYS A 122 -12.47 21.54 4.31
N HIS A 123 -11.60 20.79 3.64
CA HIS A 123 -11.03 21.14 2.34
C HIS A 123 -12.12 21.30 1.27
N MET A 124 -13.02 20.32 1.17
CA MET A 124 -14.07 20.25 0.16
C MET A 124 -15.34 21.03 0.56
N LYS A 125 -15.36 21.67 1.74
CA LYS A 125 -16.52 22.36 2.33
C LYS A 125 -17.77 21.48 2.42
N LEU A 126 -17.60 20.23 2.84
CA LEU A 126 -18.67 19.24 2.95
C LEU A 126 -19.00 18.93 4.41
N SER A 127 -20.27 18.59 4.65
CA SER A 127 -20.68 18.05 5.95
C SER A 127 -20.06 16.67 6.19
N SER A 128 -19.84 16.31 7.45
CA SER A 128 -19.37 14.98 7.86
C SER A 128 -20.20 13.87 7.21
N THR A 129 -21.52 13.96 7.32
CA THR A 129 -22.47 13.00 6.75
C THR A 129 -22.31 12.85 5.23
N THR A 130 -22.10 13.96 4.51
CA THR A 130 -21.90 13.92 3.06
C THR A 130 -20.61 13.18 2.71
N ILE A 131 -19.52 13.39 3.44
CA ILE A 131 -18.23 12.72 3.17
C ILE A 131 -18.34 11.22 3.47
N PHE A 132 -19.02 10.84 4.55
CA PHE A 132 -19.30 9.43 4.85
C PHE A 132 -20.08 8.76 3.71
N ARG A 133 -21.07 9.45 3.13
CA ARG A 133 -21.83 8.94 1.97
C ARG A 133 -20.94 8.81 0.74
N VAL A 134 -20.13 9.83 0.43
CA VAL A 134 -19.19 9.82 -0.70
C VAL A 134 -18.20 8.65 -0.56
N ARG A 135 -17.61 8.45 0.63
CA ARG A 135 -16.74 7.31 0.92
C ARG A 135 -17.44 5.97 0.69
N ASN A 136 -18.67 5.83 1.17
CA ASN A 136 -19.43 4.59 0.98
C ASN A 136 -19.77 4.33 -0.50
N ASN A 137 -20.03 5.39 -1.28
CA ASN A 137 -20.23 5.29 -2.73
C ASN A 137 -18.96 4.83 -3.44
N ILE A 138 -17.80 5.40 -3.09
CA ILE A 138 -16.49 4.97 -3.60
C ILE A 138 -16.28 3.47 -3.33
N LEU A 139 -16.48 3.01 -2.09
CA LEU A 139 -16.35 1.59 -1.73
C LEU A 139 -17.31 0.70 -2.52
N ASN A 140 -18.54 1.15 -2.77
CA ASN A 140 -19.50 0.40 -3.57
C ASN A 140 -19.08 0.30 -5.04
N GLN A 141 -18.47 1.34 -5.61
CA GLN A 141 -17.96 1.33 -6.98
C GLN A 141 -16.73 0.43 -7.13
N MET A 142 -15.84 0.41 -6.14
CA MET A 142 -14.61 -0.40 -6.17
C MET A 142 -14.83 -1.91 -5.94
N ILE A 143 -16.04 -2.32 -5.54
CA ILE A 143 -16.40 -3.74 -5.35
C ILE A 143 -17.17 -4.30 -6.55
N LYS A 144 -17.75 -3.41 -7.34
CA LYS A 144 -18.52 -3.76 -8.54
C LYS A 144 -17.60 -4.36 -9.61
#